data_AF-A0A7S4I228-F1
#
_entry.id   AF-A0A7S4I228-F1
#
_cell.length_a   1.000
_cell.length_b   1.000
_cell.length_c   1.000
_cell.angle_alpha   90.00
_cell.angle_beta   90.00
_cell.angle_gamma   90.00
#
_symmetry.space_group_name_H-M   'P 1'
#
loop_
_entity.id
_entity.type
_entity.pdbx_description
1 polymer ?
#
loop_
_entity_poly.entity_id
_entity_poly.type
_entity_poly.pdbx_seq_one_letter_code
_entity_poly.pdbx_strand_id
1 'polypeptide(L)'
;RMYMMKRFIRIAQECFSINNFNTMLAIISGLNNVSVMRLKKSWKALPNKSLDTFCDLEVLMDNKQNYRAYRKKLSEVSGPTLPYFGVFLRDLSFVDLGNPDYVTK
;
A
#
# COMPACT_ATOMS: atom_id res chain seq x y z
N ARG A 1 -23.24 -3.13 1.65
CA ARG A 1 -21.91 -3.73 1.31
C ARG A 1 -21.08 -2.79 0.44
N MET A 2 -21.56 -2.37 -0.74
CA MET A 2 -20.91 -1.34 -1.57
C MET A 2 -20.54 -0.06 -0.79
N TYR A 3 -21.46 0.48 0.01
CA TYR A 3 -21.21 1.68 0.84
C TYR A 3 -19.99 1.52 1.78
N MET A 4 -19.80 0.34 2.37
CA MET A 4 -18.66 0.07 3.24
C MET A 4 -17.35 0.08 2.46
N MET A 5 -17.34 -0.53 1.26
CA MET A 5 -16.16 -0.51 0.38
C MET A 5 -15.81 0.92 -0.03
N LYS A 6 -16.80 1.71 -0.45
CA LYS A 6 -16.62 3.14 -0.76
C LYS A 6 -16.03 3.90 0.43
N ARG A 7 -16.53 3.64 1.64
CA ARG A 7 -16.02 4.25 2.87
C ARG A 7 -14.57 3.87 3.14
N PHE A 8 -14.19 2.60 3.00
CA PHE A 8 -12.81 2.16 3.17
C PHE A 8 -11.86 2.78 2.14
N ILE A 9 -12.27 2.88 0.86
CA ILE A 9 -11.49 3.57 -0.17
C ILE A 9 -11.25 5.04 0.21
N ARG A 10 -12.30 5.73 0.71
CA ARG A 10 -12.15 7.10 1.20
C ARG A 10 -11.19 7.18 2.39
N ILE A 11 -11.27 6.26 3.35
CA ILE A 11 -10.34 6.23 4.49
C ILE A 11 -8.91 6.00 4.00
N ALA A 12 -8.68 5.10 3.04
CA ALA A 12 -7.37 4.88 2.45
C ALA A 12 -6.82 6.16 1.77
N GLN A 13 -7.68 6.91 1.09
CA GLN A 13 -7.33 8.21 0.51
C GLN A 13 -6.96 9.26 1.57
N GLU A 14 -7.67 9.30 2.71
CA GLU A 14 -7.27 10.17 3.83
C GLU A 14 -5.97 9.70 4.48
N CYS A 15 -5.72 8.38 4.57
CA CYS A 15 -4.43 7.87 5.02
C CYS A 15 -3.29 8.32 4.08
N PHE A 16 -3.54 8.34 2.77
CA PHE A 16 -2.58 8.88 1.80
C PHE A 16 -2.32 10.39 2.01
N SER A 17 -3.36 11.20 2.26
CA SER A 17 -3.22 12.65 2.44
C SER A 17 -2.39 13.03 3.68
N ILE A 18 -2.39 12.18 4.71
CA ILE A 18 -1.59 12.36 5.94
C ILE A 18 -0.27 11.54 5.93
N ASN A 19 0.16 11.06 4.77
CA ASN A 19 1.39 10.25 4.61
C ASN A 19 1.42 8.98 5.50
N ASN A 20 0.27 8.38 5.78
CA ASN A 20 0.16 7.11 6.50
C ASN A 20 0.04 5.93 5.51
N PHE A 21 1.17 5.55 4.94
CA PHE A 21 1.25 4.50 3.92
C PHE A 21 0.99 3.10 4.49
N ASN A 22 1.34 2.86 5.76
CA ASN A 22 1.12 1.57 6.40
C ASN A 22 -0.37 1.21 6.48
N THR A 23 -1.19 2.14 6.98
CA THR A 23 -2.64 1.91 7.15
C THR A 23 -3.34 1.91 5.80
N MET A 24 -2.92 2.79 4.89
CA MET A 24 -3.42 2.83 3.52
C MET A 24 -3.26 1.46 2.84
N LEU A 25 -2.06 0.88 2.87
CA LEU A 25 -1.82 -0.44 2.28
C LEU A 25 -2.63 -1.53 2.99
N ALA A 26 -2.75 -1.51 4.31
CA ALA A 26 -3.56 -2.48 5.04
C ALA A 26 -5.03 -2.50 4.56
N ILE A 27 -5.61 -1.33 4.30
CA ILE A 27 -6.97 -1.23 3.75
C ILE A 27 -7.01 -1.77 2.31
N ILE A 28 -6.07 -1.37 1.46
CA ILE A 28 -5.99 -1.83 0.06
C ILE A 28 -5.85 -3.35 0.00
N SER A 29 -4.94 -3.94 0.79
CA SER A 29 -4.76 -5.39 0.90
C SER A 29 -6.02 -6.10 1.41
N GLY A 30 -6.73 -5.48 2.37
CA GLY A 30 -8.02 -6.00 2.84
C GLY A 30 -9.10 -6.02 1.76
N LEU A 31 -9.18 -4.98 0.94
CA LEU A 31 -10.11 -4.90 -0.20
C LEU A 31 -9.72 -5.88 -1.32
N ASN A 32 -8.42 -6.12 -1.52
CA ASN A 32 -7.88 -7.10 -2.45
C ASN A 32 -7.95 -8.55 -1.97
N ASN A 33 -8.35 -8.78 -0.72
CA ASN A 33 -8.56 -10.13 -0.23
C ASN A 33 -9.60 -10.85 -1.11
N VAL A 34 -9.33 -12.12 -1.44
CA VAL A 34 -10.20 -12.97 -2.28
C VAL A 34 -11.66 -12.94 -1.80
N SER A 35 -11.88 -12.90 -0.48
CA SER A 35 -13.21 -12.85 0.11
C SER A 35 -14.00 -11.57 -0.21
N VAL A 36 -13.31 -10.46 -0.45
CA VAL A 36 -13.90 -9.18 -0.86
C VAL A 36 -13.95 -9.08 -2.38
N MET A 37 -12.89 -9.49 -3.09
CA MET A 37 -12.81 -9.45 -4.56
C MET A 37 -13.84 -10.32 -5.28
N ARG A 38 -14.36 -11.38 -4.63
CA ARG A 38 -15.45 -12.21 -5.16
C ARG A 38 -16.82 -11.51 -5.15
N LEU A 39 -17.00 -10.40 -4.43
CA LEU A 39 -18.27 -9.68 -4.32
C LEU A 39 -18.58 -8.85 -5.57
N LYS A 40 -18.66 -9.49 -6.74
CA LYS A 40 -18.74 -8.82 -8.06
C LYS A 40 -19.90 -7.80 -8.17
N LYS A 41 -21.07 -8.10 -7.59
CA LYS A 41 -22.20 -7.15 -7.56
C LYS A 41 -21.88 -5.86 -6.80
N SER A 42 -21.10 -5.93 -5.73
CA SER A 42 -20.71 -4.74 -4.95
C SER A 42 -19.65 -3.92 -5.67
N TRP A 43 -18.68 -4.57 -6.31
CA TRP A 43 -17.66 -3.90 -7.14
C TRP A 43 -18.28 -3.19 -8.36
N LYS A 44 -19.22 -3.84 -9.06
CA LYS A 44 -19.93 -3.23 -10.20
C LYS A 44 -20.82 -2.05 -9.81
N ALA A 45 -21.28 -2.00 -8.56
CA ALA A 45 -22.13 -0.93 -8.06
C ALA A 45 -21.33 0.26 -7.50
N LEU A 46 -19.99 0.17 -7.40
CA LEU A 46 -19.17 1.28 -6.95
C LEU A 46 -19.16 2.40 -8.01
N PRO A 47 -19.21 3.67 -7.60
CA PRO A 47 -19.00 4.78 -8.53
C PRO A 47 -17.61 4.71 -9.16
N ASN A 48 -17.49 5.02 -10.46
CA ASN A 48 -16.22 4.98 -11.19
C ASN A 48 -15.13 5.78 -10.48
N LYS A 49 -15.43 7.00 -10.02
CA LYS A 49 -14.47 7.82 -9.25
C LYS A 49 -13.84 7.09 -8.05
N SER A 50 -14.61 6.27 -7.34
CA SER A 50 -14.09 5.48 -6.21
C SER A 50 -13.25 4.30 -6.68
N LEU A 51 -13.60 3.68 -7.81
CA LEU A 51 -12.78 2.64 -8.43
C LEU A 51 -11.44 3.22 -8.91
N ASP A 52 -11.45 4.38 -9.56
CA ASP A 52 -10.24 5.06 -10.03
C ASP A 52 -9.31 5.38 -8.86
N THR A 53 -9.85 5.95 -7.78
CA THR A 53 -9.08 6.22 -6.55
C THR A 53 -8.47 4.94 -5.98
N PHE A 54 -9.23 3.84 -5.96
CA PHE A 54 -8.72 2.55 -5.48
C PHE A 54 -7.55 2.05 -6.35
N CYS A 55 -7.71 2.07 -7.67
CA CYS A 55 -6.67 1.68 -8.63
C CYS A 55 -5.41 2.55 -8.50
N ASP A 56 -5.55 3.87 -8.35
CA ASP A 56 -4.42 4.79 -8.19
C ASP A 56 -3.61 4.46 -6.92
N LEU A 57 -4.29 4.19 -5.81
CA LEU A 57 -3.65 3.79 -4.55
C LEU A 57 -2.98 2.41 -4.65
N GLU A 58 -3.55 1.48 -5.42
CA GLU A 58 -2.90 0.19 -5.72
C GLU A 58 -1.61 0.37 -6.51
N VAL A 59 -1.64 1.17 -7.57
CA VAL A 59 -0.47 1.43 -8.43
C VAL A 59 0.67 2.08 -7.64
N LEU A 60 0.34 3.00 -6.73
CA LEU A 60 1.33 3.62 -5.86
C LEU A 60 2.09 2.59 -5.00
N MET A 61 1.40 1.57 -4.49
CA MET A 61 1.95 0.56 -3.59
C MET A 61 2.38 -0.74 -4.30
N ASP A 62 2.45 -0.72 -5.63
CA ASP A 62 2.89 -1.86 -6.42
C ASP A 62 4.33 -2.28 -6.05
N ASN A 63 4.58 -3.59 -6.03
CA ASN A 63 5.85 -4.18 -5.64
C ASN A 63 6.90 -4.17 -6.76
N LYS A 64 6.52 -3.76 -7.99
CA LYS A 64 7.43 -3.66 -9.14
C LYS A 64 8.67 -2.84 -8.82
N GLN A 65 9.81 -3.34 -9.29
CA GLN A 65 11.13 -2.71 -9.11
C GLN A 65 11.42 -2.36 -7.65
N ASN A 66 11.13 -3.28 -6.72
CA ASN A 66 11.28 -3.10 -5.28
C ASN A 66 10.52 -1.88 -4.74
N TYR A 67 9.21 -1.83 -5.01
CA TYR A 67 8.33 -0.75 -4.55
C TYR A 67 8.76 0.64 -5.05
N ARG A 68 9.20 0.75 -6.31
CA ARG A 68 9.77 2.01 -6.87
C ARG A 68 8.84 3.21 -6.74
N ALA A 69 7.56 3.05 -7.07
CA ALA A 69 6.58 4.14 -7.00
C ALA A 69 6.40 4.65 -5.56
N TYR A 70 6.19 3.72 -4.63
CA TYR A 70 6.12 4.00 -3.19
C TYR A 70 7.40 4.67 -2.66
N ARG A 71 8.59 4.12 -2.97
CA ARG A 71 9.87 4.69 -2.51
C ARG A 71 10.09 6.10 -3.04
N LYS A 72 9.77 6.35 -4.32
CA LYS A 72 9.84 7.69 -4.90
C LYS A 72 8.91 8.63 -4.14
N LYS A 73 7.64 8.25 -3.93
CA LYS A 73 6.69 9.08 -3.20
C LYS A 73 7.18 9.37 -1.78
N LEU A 74 7.68 8.34 -1.07
CA LEU A 74 8.21 8.47 0.28
C LEU A 74 9.38 9.47 0.36
N SER A 75 10.26 9.49 -0.65
CA SER A 75 11.38 10.44 -0.71
C SER A 75 10.96 11.89 -0.96
N GLU A 76 9.78 12.11 -1.53
CA GLU A 76 9.22 13.44 -1.79
C GLU A 76 8.40 13.98 -0.59
N VAL A 77 8.08 13.13 0.40
CA VAL A 77 7.31 13.56 1.55
C VAL A 77 8.16 14.42 2.48
N SER A 78 7.62 15.57 2.84
CA SER A 78 8.14 16.41 3.93
C SER A 78 7.20 16.33 5.13
N GLY A 79 7.77 16.27 6.34
CA GLY A 79 7.02 16.21 7.59
C GLY A 79 6.69 14.79 8.10
N PRO A 80 5.82 14.68 9.11
CA PRO A 80 5.48 13.40 9.75
C PRO A 80 4.91 12.41 8.74
N THR A 81 5.44 11.19 8.76
CA THR A 81 5.10 10.12 7.82
C THR A 81 5.11 8.78 8.54
N LEU A 82 4.11 7.94 8.25
CA LEU A 82 4.11 6.54 8.70
C LEU A 82 4.41 5.64 7.49
N PRO A 83 5.67 5.20 7.31
CA PRO A 83 6.04 4.32 6.21
C PRO A 83 5.41 2.92 6.35
N TYR A 84 5.28 2.22 5.23
CA TYR A 84 4.96 0.79 5.23
C TYR A 84 6.17 -0.03 5.71
N PHE A 85 6.06 -0.61 6.90
CA PHE A 85 7.14 -1.33 7.57
C PHE A 85 7.63 -2.56 6.80
N GLY A 86 6.76 -3.24 6.05
CA GLY A 86 7.13 -4.48 5.36
C GLY A 86 8.25 -4.30 4.33
N VAL A 87 8.41 -3.10 3.76
CA VAL A 87 9.53 -2.79 2.85
C VAL A 87 10.84 -2.68 3.62
N PHE A 88 10.84 -1.97 4.76
CA PHE A 88 12.03 -1.78 5.59
C PHE A 88 12.50 -3.08 6.24
N LEU A 89 11.56 -3.87 6.77
CA LEU A 89 11.88 -5.17 7.35
C LEU A 89 12.46 -6.11 6.29
N ARG A 90 11.88 -6.12 5.08
CA ARG A 90 12.43 -6.89 3.96
C ARG A 90 13.85 -6.43 3.60
N ASP A 91 14.07 -5.13 3.51
CA ASP A 91 15.40 -4.57 3.21
C ASP A 91 16.43 -4.98 4.27
N LEU A 92 16.09 -4.87 5.55
CA LEU A 92 16.95 -5.29 6.66
C LEU A 92 17.25 -6.80 6.60
N SER A 93 16.24 -7.63 6.35
CA SER A 93 16.44 -9.07 6.17
C SER A 93 17.35 -9.39 4.97
N PHE A 94 17.26 -8.64 3.87
CA PHE A 94 18.15 -8.85 2.73
C PHE A 94 19.59 -8.44 3.03
N VAL A 95 19.81 -7.38 3.81
CA VAL A 95 21.16 -6.99 4.24
C VAL A 95 21.75 -8.04 5.16
N ASP A 96 20.99 -8.49 6.16
CA ASP A 96 21.39 -9.49 7.16
C ASP A 96 21.71 -10.85 6.52
N LEU A 97 20.81 -11.37 5.68
CA LEU A 97 20.99 -12.69 5.06
C LEU A 97 21.91 -12.66 3.83
N GLY A 98 22.08 -11.51 3.20
CA GLY A 98 22.82 -11.35 1.95
C GLY A 98 24.31 -11.06 2.14
N ASN A 99 24.74 -10.72 3.37
CA ASN A 99 26.12 -10.31 3.65
C ASN A 99 26.63 -11.03 4.90
N PRO A 100 27.89 -11.49 4.93
CA PRO A 100 28.47 -12.05 6.15
C PRO A 100 28.67 -10.96 7.20
N ASP A 101 28.44 -11.32 8.47
CA ASP A 101 28.64 -10.40 9.61
C ASP A 101 30.09 -9.92 9.73
N TYR A 102 31.04 -10.76 9.33
CA TYR A 102 32.48 -10.50 9.41
C TYR A 102 33.14 -10.83 8.08
N VAL A 103 33.95 -9.89 7.57
CA VAL A 103 34.84 -10.15 6.44
C VAL A 103 36.18 -10.64 6.99
N THR A 104 36.53 -11.89 6.72
CA THR A 104 37.83 -12.45 7.10
C THR A 104 38.94 -11.65 6.39
N LYS A 105 39.92 -11.16 7.16
CA LYS A 105 41.13 -10.52 6.63
C LYS A 105 42.05 -11.53 5.95
#